data_AF-S4XN20-F1
#
_entry.id   AF-S4XN20-F1
#
_cell.length_a   1.000
_cell.length_b   1.000
_cell.length_c   1.000
_cell.angle_alpha   90.00
_cell.angle_beta   90.00
_cell.angle_gamma   90.00
#
_symmetry.space_group_name_H-M   'P 1'
#
loop_
_entity.id
_entity.type
_entity.pdbx_description
1 polymer ?
#
loop_
_entity_poly.entity_id
_entity_poly.type
_entity_poly.pdbx_seq_one_letter_code
_entity_poly.pdbx_strand_id
1 'polypeptide(L)'
;MTPPPAIDGSTSLAGVVYPTLRLATMGAAVLVGVVLWLVIQRTRLGRLVRAGIDDRDMVAALGVDVDAVLLVVFALGAFLAGLAGAIGGTNLSISPGDDGSYLLSSLVVVIVGGLGSIGGAALGALLVGLIEQYGLAYFPTYSVIVTYLLMIAVLAFRPQGLLGRAG
;
A
#
# COMPACT_ATOMS: atom_id res chain seq x y z
N MET A 1 -5.34 -27.21 17.09
CA MET A 1 -6.16 -27.58 15.92
C MET A 1 -5.22 -27.61 14.73
N THR A 2 -4.91 -28.81 14.24
CA THR A 2 -3.95 -29.06 13.16
C THR A 2 -4.48 -28.52 11.83
N PRO A 3 -3.77 -27.60 11.15
CA PRO A 3 -4.18 -27.07 9.86
C PRO A 3 -4.21 -28.16 8.77
N PRO A 4 -5.13 -28.06 7.79
CA PRO A 4 -5.33 -29.08 6.76
C PRO A 4 -4.14 -29.19 5.77
N PRO A 5 -3.81 -30.40 5.30
CA PRO A 5 -2.56 -30.75 4.60
C PRO A 5 -2.43 -30.25 3.15
N ALA A 6 -3.32 -29.38 2.70
CA ALA A 6 -3.23 -28.76 1.36
C ALA A 6 -2.29 -27.52 1.34
N ILE A 7 -1.82 -27.07 2.51
CA ILE A 7 -0.98 -25.87 2.68
C ILE A 7 0.42 -26.20 3.22
N ASP A 8 0.81 -27.48 3.19
CA ASP A 8 2.11 -27.99 3.68
C ASP A 8 3.15 -28.22 2.57
N GLY A 9 2.81 -27.92 1.32
CA GLY A 9 3.75 -28.10 0.20
C GLY A 9 4.86 -27.05 0.24
N SER A 10 5.95 -27.28 0.96
CA SER A 10 7.17 -26.48 0.85
C SER A 10 7.72 -26.57 -0.57
N THR A 11 7.39 -25.59 -1.42
CA THR A 11 8.06 -25.46 -2.72
C THR A 11 9.43 -24.86 -2.48
N SER A 12 10.44 -25.72 -2.35
CA SER A 12 11.85 -25.33 -2.34
C SER A 12 12.21 -24.77 -3.71
N LEU A 13 12.35 -23.44 -3.79
CA LEU A 13 13.04 -22.81 -4.93
C LEU A 13 14.46 -22.49 -4.45
N ALA A 14 15.47 -23.11 -5.09
CA ALA A 14 16.89 -22.85 -4.87
C ALA A 14 17.42 -23.07 -3.42
N GLY A 15 16.92 -24.07 -2.70
CA GLY A 15 17.53 -24.51 -1.43
C GLY A 15 17.16 -23.71 -0.17
N VAL A 16 16.23 -22.75 -0.28
CA VAL A 16 15.66 -22.02 0.87
C VAL A 16 14.19 -22.39 1.02
N VAL A 17 13.80 -22.91 2.19
CA VAL A 17 12.41 -23.27 2.49
C VAL A 17 11.63 -21.98 2.78
N TYR A 18 10.99 -21.42 1.75
CA TYR A 18 10.02 -20.36 1.94
C TYR A 18 8.66 -20.97 2.27
N PRO A 19 8.03 -20.60 3.40
CA PRO A 19 6.64 -20.96 3.65
C PRO A 19 5.80 -20.51 2.46
N THR A 20 5.03 -21.43 1.86
CA THR A 20 4.11 -21.16 0.73
C THR A 20 3.21 -19.97 0.99
N LEU A 21 2.88 -19.72 2.26
CA LEU A 21 2.14 -18.55 2.69
C LEU A 21 2.82 -17.23 2.29
N ARG A 22 4.15 -17.09 2.42
CA ARG A 22 4.88 -15.85 2.05
C ARG A 22 4.95 -15.65 0.54
N LEU A 23 5.10 -16.72 -0.22
CA LEU A 23 5.05 -16.67 -1.68
C LEU A 23 3.63 -16.36 -2.18
N ALA A 24 2.61 -16.93 -1.54
CA ALA A 24 1.22 -16.66 -1.83
C ALA A 24 0.83 -15.21 -1.48
N THR A 25 1.31 -14.65 -0.35
CA THR A 25 1.04 -13.25 0.01
C THR A 25 1.77 -12.26 -0.90
N MET A 26 3.03 -12.53 -1.29
CA MET A 26 3.70 -11.74 -2.33
C MET A 26 2.96 -11.82 -3.66
N GLY A 27 2.57 -13.01 -4.10
CA GLY A 27 1.79 -13.20 -5.32
C GLY A 27 0.45 -12.46 -5.29
N ALA A 28 -0.27 -12.54 -4.17
CA ALA A 28 -1.53 -11.82 -3.96
C ALA A 28 -1.31 -10.29 -3.94
N ALA A 29 -0.26 -9.80 -3.29
CA ALA A 29 0.07 -8.37 -3.26
C ALA A 29 0.39 -7.83 -4.66
N VAL A 30 1.19 -8.55 -5.44
CA VAL A 30 1.49 -8.20 -6.84
C VAL A 30 0.21 -8.24 -7.68
N LEU A 31 -0.60 -9.29 -7.54
CA LEU A 31 -1.85 -9.43 -8.29
C LEU A 31 -2.82 -8.28 -7.98
N VAL A 32 -3.02 -7.96 -6.69
CA VAL A 32 -3.85 -6.82 -6.27
C VAL A 32 -3.29 -5.51 -6.79
N GLY A 33 -1.98 -5.29 -6.71
CA GLY A 33 -1.31 -4.11 -7.25
C GLY A 33 -1.52 -3.95 -8.76
N VAL A 34 -1.34 -5.03 -9.53
CA VAL A 34 -1.54 -5.03 -10.98
C VAL A 34 -3.01 -4.81 -11.34
N VAL A 35 -3.94 -5.48 -10.65
CA VAL A 35 -5.39 -5.29 -10.86
C VAL A 35 -5.77 -3.84 -10.59
N LEU A 36 -5.32 -3.28 -9.46
CA LEU A 36 -5.64 -1.91 -9.09
C LEU A 36 -5.05 -0.91 -10.09
N TRP A 37 -3.81 -1.12 -10.52
CA TRP A 37 -3.17 -0.31 -11.55
C TRP A 37 -3.94 -0.35 -12.86
N LEU A 38 -4.35 -1.54 -13.30
CA LEU A 38 -5.09 -1.73 -14.54
C LEU A 38 -6.50 -1.11 -14.46
N VAL A 39 -7.19 -1.30 -13.33
CA VAL A 39 -8.48 -0.64 -13.07
C VAL A 39 -8.32 0.87 -13.13
N ILE A 40 -7.35 1.45 -12.42
CA ILE A 40 -7.18 2.90 -12.34
C ILE A 40 -6.70 3.51 -13.68
N GLN A 41 -5.92 2.80 -14.48
CA GLN A 41 -5.43 3.32 -15.76
C GLN A 41 -6.37 3.08 -16.94
N ARG A 42 -7.07 1.94 -16.98
CA ARG A 42 -7.92 1.56 -18.13
C ARG A 42 -9.39 1.90 -17.93
N THR A 43 -9.90 1.99 -16.70
CA THR A 43 -11.36 2.15 -16.49
C THR A 43 -11.81 3.61 -16.45
N ARG A 44 -13.10 3.82 -16.73
CA ARG A 44 -13.77 5.13 -16.62
C ARG A 44 -13.72 5.68 -15.19
N LEU A 45 -13.76 4.80 -14.18
CA LEU A 45 -13.64 5.16 -12.77
C LEU A 45 -12.34 5.92 -12.51
N GLY A 46 -11.20 5.42 -12.98
CA GLY A 46 -9.90 6.07 -12.75
C GLY A 46 -9.75 7.43 -13.43
N ARG A 47 -10.47 7.67 -14.54
CA ARG A 47 -10.53 8.99 -15.20
C ARG A 47 -11.44 9.97 -14.45
N LEU A 48 -12.62 9.49 -14.03
CA LEU A 48 -13.58 10.28 -13.25
C LEU A 48 -13.02 10.69 -11.89
N VAL A 49 -12.28 9.80 -11.22
CA VAL A 49 -11.61 10.12 -9.95
C VAL A 49 -10.56 11.20 -10.13
N ARG A 50 -9.74 11.11 -11.19
CA ARG A 50 -8.73 12.14 -11.47
C ARG A 50 -9.37 13.47 -11.82
N ALA A 51 -10.37 13.47 -12.70
CA ALA A 51 -11.12 14.68 -13.05
C ALA A 51 -11.84 15.31 -11.86
N GLY A 52 -12.40 14.48 -10.96
CA GLY A 52 -13.05 14.96 -9.74
C GLY A 52 -12.09 15.42 -8.64
N ILE A 53 -10.80 15.07 -8.70
CA ILE A 53 -9.79 15.67 -7.83
C ILE A 53 -9.39 17.06 -8.37
N ASP A 54 -9.34 17.22 -9.69
CA ASP A 54 -8.98 18.49 -10.33
C ASP A 54 -10.11 19.54 -10.20
N ASP A 55 -11.35 19.19 -10.57
CA ASP A 55 -12.50 20.09 -10.47
C ASP A 55 -13.82 19.31 -10.27
N ARG A 56 -14.31 19.30 -9.03
CA ARG A 56 -15.55 18.61 -8.66
C ARG A 56 -16.78 19.23 -9.29
N ASP A 57 -16.82 20.56 -9.37
CA ASP A 57 -17.98 21.30 -9.85
C ASP A 57 -18.13 21.10 -11.37
N MET A 58 -17.01 21.05 -12.10
CA MET A 58 -17.01 20.72 -13.53
C MET A 58 -17.51 19.30 -13.80
N VAL A 59 -17.10 18.31 -13.01
CA VAL A 59 -17.55 16.91 -13.20
C VAL A 59 -19.03 16.75 -12.84
N ALA A 60 -19.51 17.44 -11.81
CA ALA A 60 -20.93 17.46 -11.44
C ALA A 60 -21.79 18.13 -12.53
N ALA A 61 -21.30 19.21 -13.15
CA ALA A 61 -21.99 19.89 -14.26
C ALA A 61 -22.14 19.01 -15.52
N LEU A 62 -21.28 18.00 -15.69
CA LEU A 62 -21.39 16.99 -16.77
C LEU A 62 -22.43 15.90 -16.47
N GLY A 63 -23.19 16.02 -15.37
CA GLY A 63 -24.21 15.07 -14.98
C GLY A 63 -23.67 13.77 -14.37
N VAL A 64 -22.43 13.80 -13.87
CA VAL A 64 -21.83 12.66 -13.15
C VAL A 64 -21.95 12.87 -11.66
N ASP A 65 -22.52 11.88 -10.96
CA ASP A 65 -22.58 11.85 -9.51
C ASP A 65 -21.18 11.61 -8.91
N VAL A 66 -20.45 12.69 -8.64
CA VAL A 66 -19.11 12.66 -8.03
C VAL A 66 -19.12 11.91 -6.70
N ASP A 67 -20.19 12.08 -5.91
CA ASP A 67 -20.34 11.40 -4.62
C ASP A 67 -20.45 9.88 -4.76
N ALA A 68 -21.19 9.38 -5.78
CA ALA A 68 -21.29 7.95 -6.04
C ALA A 68 -19.93 7.37 -6.47
N VAL A 69 -19.18 8.10 -7.30
CA VAL A 69 -17.84 7.69 -7.72
C VAL A 69 -16.88 7.65 -6.52
N LEU A 70 -16.90 8.68 -5.68
CA LEU A 70 -16.05 8.76 -4.48
C LEU A 70 -16.39 7.65 -3.49
N LEU A 71 -17.69 7.35 -3.30
CA LEU A 71 -18.15 6.28 -2.42
C LEU A 71 -17.69 4.91 -2.91
N VAL A 72 -17.77 4.62 -4.21
CA VAL A 72 -17.26 3.36 -4.78
C VAL A 72 -15.76 3.22 -4.55
N VAL A 73 -14.99 4.29 -4.73
CA VAL A 73 -13.54 4.27 -4.54
C VAL A 73 -13.18 4.12 -3.07
N PHE A 74 -13.89 4.80 -2.18
CA PHE A 74 -13.73 4.68 -0.74
C PHE A 74 -14.06 3.27 -0.26
N ALA A 75 -15.18 2.69 -0.73
CA ALA A 75 -15.56 1.31 -0.43
C ALA A 75 -14.51 0.31 -0.91
N LEU A 76 -13.96 0.50 -2.11
CA LEU A 76 -12.89 -0.34 -2.65
C LEU A 76 -11.59 -0.20 -1.85
N GLY A 77 -11.23 1.01 -1.42
CA GLY A 77 -10.09 1.27 -0.54
C GLY A 77 -10.26 0.61 0.83
N ALA A 78 -11.43 0.75 1.46
CA ALA A 78 -11.74 0.12 2.74
C ALA A 78 -11.73 -1.41 2.64
N PHE A 79 -12.26 -1.98 1.55
CA PHE A 79 -12.19 -3.41 1.28
C PHE A 79 -10.74 -3.92 1.18
N LEU A 80 -9.88 -3.20 0.45
CA LEU A 80 -8.47 -3.55 0.32
C LEU A 80 -7.71 -3.39 1.65
N ALA A 81 -8.01 -2.35 2.42
CA ALA A 81 -7.42 -2.16 3.76
C ALA A 81 -7.82 -3.30 4.72
N GLY A 82 -9.09 -3.73 4.69
CA GLY A 82 -9.58 -4.87 5.46
C GLY A 82 -8.91 -6.20 5.04
N LEU A 83 -8.76 -6.43 3.73
CA LEU A 83 -8.02 -7.59 3.21
C LEU A 83 -6.56 -7.58 3.65
N ALA A 84 -5.88 -6.43 3.54
CA ALA A 84 -4.50 -6.27 3.98
C ALA A 84 -4.35 -6.54 5.48
N GLY A 85 -5.27 -6.03 6.31
CA GLY A 85 -5.31 -6.27 7.74
C GLY A 85 -5.54 -7.74 8.10
N ALA A 86 -6.48 -8.42 7.44
CA ALA A 86 -6.75 -9.84 7.68
C ALA A 86 -5.54 -10.74 7.36
N ILE A 87 -4.86 -10.45 6.25
CA ILE A 87 -3.66 -11.18 5.83
C ILE A 87 -2.47 -10.83 6.74
N GLY A 88 -2.29 -9.55 7.07
CA GLY A 88 -1.20 -9.03 7.89
C GLY A 88 -1.28 -9.49 9.35
N GLY A 89 -2.47 -9.40 9.96
CA GLY A 89 -2.72 -9.77 11.36
C GLY A 89 -2.62 -11.27 11.62
N THR A 90 -2.67 -12.11 10.58
CA THR A 90 -2.38 -13.54 10.69
C THR A 90 -0.87 -13.83 10.74
N ASN A 91 -0.04 -12.94 10.17
CA ASN A 91 1.41 -13.12 10.08
C ASN A 91 2.19 -12.42 11.21
N LEU A 92 1.67 -11.32 11.74
CA LEU A 92 2.24 -10.62 12.88
C LEU A 92 1.34 -10.86 14.10
N SER A 93 1.89 -11.46 15.15
CA SER A 93 1.23 -11.49 16.45
C SER A 93 1.07 -10.06 16.94
N ILE A 94 -0.10 -9.46 16.71
CA ILE A 94 -0.42 -8.09 17.13
C ILE A 94 -0.42 -8.08 18.65
N SER A 95 0.57 -7.42 19.24
CA SER A 95 0.60 -7.20 20.68
C SER A 95 -0.14 -5.90 21.01
N PRO A 96 -0.85 -5.81 22.15
CA PRO A 96 -1.46 -4.55 22.57
C PRO A 96 -0.39 -3.45 22.70
N GLY A 97 -0.56 -2.34 21.97
CA GLY A 97 0.36 -1.19 21.96
C GLY A 97 1.13 -0.94 20.65
N ASP A 98 1.02 -1.83 19.65
CA ASP A 98 1.70 -1.65 18.35
C ASP A 98 0.91 -0.77 17.36
N ASP A 99 -0.33 -0.41 17.67
CA ASP A 99 -1.24 0.38 16.83
C ASP A 99 -0.66 1.73 16.42
N GLY A 100 0.02 2.41 17.36
CA GLY A 100 0.69 3.68 17.09
C GLY A 100 1.77 3.56 16.02
N SER A 101 2.55 2.48 16.02
CA SER A 101 3.61 2.26 15.02
C SER A 101 3.03 1.99 13.63
N TYR A 102 1.94 1.21 13.52
CA TYR A 102 1.27 0.97 12.23
C TYR A 102 0.65 2.25 11.66
N LEU A 103 -0.01 3.06 12.51
CA LEU A 103 -0.55 4.36 12.08
C LEU A 103 0.56 5.27 11.57
N LEU A 104 1.69 5.33 12.29
CA LEU A 104 2.83 6.15 11.91
C LEU A 104 3.47 5.67 10.60
N SER A 105 3.73 4.37 10.43
CA SER A 105 4.23 3.81 9.16
C SER A 105 3.25 4.05 8.01
N SER A 106 1.93 3.96 8.23
CA SER A 106 0.93 4.27 7.20
C SER A 106 0.99 5.74 6.76
N LEU A 107 1.16 6.66 7.71
CA LEU A 107 1.34 8.08 7.44
C LEU A 107 2.64 8.34 6.66
N VAL A 108 3.75 7.71 7.05
CA VAL A 108 5.03 7.80 6.32
C VAL A 108 4.84 7.39 4.86
N VAL A 109 4.20 6.26 4.60
CA VAL A 109 3.93 5.77 3.24
C VAL A 109 3.11 6.79 2.42
N VAL A 110 2.05 7.35 3.00
CA VAL A 110 1.19 8.32 2.30
C VAL A 110 1.92 9.63 2.02
N ILE A 111 2.73 10.12 2.97
CA ILE A 111 3.53 11.34 2.80
C ILE A 111 4.62 11.15 1.75
N VAL A 112 5.38 10.05 1.82
CA VAL A 112 6.43 9.70 0.85
C VAL A 112 5.84 9.52 -0.55
N GLY A 113 4.66 8.92 -0.65
CA GLY A 113 3.96 8.75 -1.91
C GLY A 113 3.35 10.03 -2.49
N GLY A 114 2.88 10.94 -1.64
CA GLY A 114 2.21 12.20 -2.01
C GLY A 114 0.68 12.09 -2.04
N LEU A 115 -0.01 13.01 -1.34
CA LEU A 115 -1.45 12.98 -1.04
C LEU A 115 -2.40 12.98 -2.26
N GLY A 116 -1.93 13.34 -3.45
CA GLY A 116 -2.74 13.42 -4.68
C GLY A 116 -2.28 12.48 -5.80
N SER A 117 -1.26 11.65 -5.57
CA SER A 117 -0.65 10.83 -6.62
C SER A 117 -0.79 9.34 -6.33
N ILE A 118 -1.75 8.68 -6.99
CA ILE A 118 -1.96 7.23 -6.88
C ILE A 118 -0.67 6.46 -7.23
N GLY A 119 0.02 6.87 -8.30
CA GLY A 119 1.29 6.26 -8.70
C GLY A 119 2.42 6.52 -7.70
N GLY A 120 2.43 7.71 -7.09
CA GLY A 120 3.35 8.05 -6.01
C GLY A 120 3.12 7.21 -4.76
N ALA A 121 1.87 7.03 -4.33
CA ALA A 121 1.50 6.17 -3.21
C ALA A 121 1.95 4.72 -3.40
N ALA A 122 1.77 4.16 -4.60
CA ALA A 122 2.22 2.80 -4.91
C ALA A 122 3.75 2.64 -4.83
N LEU A 123 4.51 3.57 -5.41
CA LEU A 123 5.98 3.56 -5.30
C LEU A 123 6.47 3.82 -3.87
N GLY A 124 5.80 4.73 -3.15
CA GLY A 124 6.11 5.05 -1.76
C GLY A 124 5.93 3.83 -0.86
N ALA A 125 4.81 3.12 -0.99
CA ALA A 125 4.53 1.89 -0.24
C ALA A 125 5.58 0.80 -0.54
N LEU A 126 5.95 0.63 -1.82
CA LEU A 126 6.99 -0.32 -2.22
C LEU A 126 8.35 0.00 -1.62
N LEU A 127 8.78 1.26 -1.73
CA LEU A 127 10.09 1.69 -1.22
C LEU A 127 10.15 1.56 0.31
N VAL A 128 9.18 2.15 1.02
CA VAL A 128 9.13 2.13 2.48
C VAL A 128 9.09 0.69 2.98
N GLY A 129 8.24 -0.17 2.41
CA GLY A 129 8.17 -1.58 2.81
C GLY A 129 9.46 -2.36 2.55
N LEU A 130 10.16 -2.07 1.45
CA LEU A 130 11.44 -2.71 1.15
C LEU A 130 12.52 -2.29 2.15
N ILE A 131 12.53 -1.01 2.53
CA ILE A 131 13.49 -0.45 3.49
C ILE A 131 13.21 -0.94 4.90
N GLU A 132 11.94 -1.02 5.32
CA GLU A 132 11.58 -1.61 6.62
C GLU A 132 12.06 -3.07 6.69
N GLN A 133 11.85 -3.86 5.63
CA GLN A 133 12.32 -5.25 5.57
C GLN A 133 13.86 -5.37 5.61
N TYR A 134 14.58 -4.58 4.81
CA TYR A 134 16.05 -4.60 4.84
C TYR A 134 16.61 -4.03 6.16
N GLY A 135 15.97 -3.00 6.72
CA GLY A 135 16.34 -2.40 8.00
C GLY A 135 16.20 -3.40 9.15
N LEU A 136 15.12 -4.18 9.17
CA LEU A 136 14.93 -5.27 10.13
C LEU A 136 15.99 -6.37 9.97
N ALA A 137 16.39 -6.67 8.73
CA ALA A 137 17.35 -7.75 8.45
C ALA A 137 18.79 -7.41 8.87
N TYR A 138 19.25 -6.17 8.66
CA TYR A 138 20.62 -5.77 8.97
C TYR A 138 20.78 -5.11 10.34
N PHE A 139 19.80 -4.32 10.79
CA PHE A 139 19.88 -3.53 12.03
C PHE A 139 18.53 -3.49 12.75
N PRO A 140 18.09 -4.58 13.42
CA PRO A 140 16.78 -4.66 14.05
C PRO A 140 16.52 -3.55 15.08
N THR A 141 17.56 -3.10 15.78
CA THR A 141 17.47 -2.00 16.77
C THR A 141 17.32 -0.62 16.13
N TYR A 142 17.80 -0.40 14.90
CA TYR A 142 17.81 0.91 14.24
C TYR A 142 16.88 1.00 13.02
N SER A 143 16.16 -0.07 12.70
CA SER A 143 15.26 -0.14 11.52
C SER A 143 14.26 1.02 11.47
N VAL A 144 13.70 1.38 12.63
CA VAL A 144 12.76 2.49 12.77
C VAL A 144 13.43 3.82 12.38
N ILE A 145 14.63 4.10 12.91
CA ILE A 145 15.38 5.32 12.62
C ILE A 145 15.75 5.41 11.13
N VAL A 146 16.14 4.30 10.51
CA VAL A 146 16.47 4.25 9.08
C VAL A 146 15.25 4.60 8.21
N THR A 147 14.08 4.09 8.58
CA THR A 147 12.82 4.37 7.86
C THR A 147 12.44 5.86 7.95
N TYR A 148 12.59 6.47 9.13
CA TYR A 148 12.34 7.92 9.29
C TYR A 148 13.40 8.78 8.61
N LEU A 149 14.67 8.38 8.63
CA LEU A 149 15.73 9.06 7.88
C LEU A 149 15.42 9.09 6.39
N LEU A 150 14.88 7.99 5.86
CA LEU A 150 14.44 7.95 4.48
C LEU A 150 13.27 8.89 4.22
N MET A 151 12.26 8.91 5.10
CA MET A 151 11.16 9.88 4.98
C MET A 151 11.69 11.32 4.93
N ILE A 152 12.59 11.67 5.84
CA ILE A 152 13.24 12.99 5.88
C ILE A 152 14.01 13.24 4.58
N ALA A 153 14.76 12.26 4.09
CA ALA A 153 15.48 12.39 2.82
C ALA A 153 14.53 12.61 1.65
N VAL A 154 13.47 11.81 1.51
CA VAL A 154 12.48 11.96 0.44
C VAL A 154 11.83 13.33 0.51
N LEU A 155 11.43 13.80 1.69
CA LEU A 155 10.84 15.12 1.87
C LEU A 155 11.83 16.26 1.58
N ALA A 156 13.10 16.10 1.95
CA ALA A 156 14.15 17.08 1.69
C ALA A 156 14.42 17.24 0.19
N PHE A 157 14.42 16.13 -0.57
CA PHE A 157 14.65 16.17 -2.02
C PHE A 157 13.36 16.44 -2.83
N ARG A 158 12.20 16.03 -2.33
CA ARG A 158 10.89 16.08 -3.00
C ARG A 158 9.78 16.33 -1.96
N PRO A 159 9.53 17.59 -1.56
CA PRO A 159 8.59 17.93 -0.48
C PRO A 159 7.13 17.60 -0.80
N GLN A 160 6.80 17.36 -2.07
CA GLN A 160 5.46 16.94 -2.51
C GLN A 160 5.31 15.40 -2.57
N GLY A 161 6.32 14.65 -2.15
CA GLY A 161 6.40 13.19 -2.33
C GLY A 161 7.01 12.78 -3.68
N LEU A 162 7.20 11.48 -3.88
CA LEU A 162 7.93 10.91 -5.04
C LEU A 162 7.38 11.37 -6.39
N LEU A 163 6.06 11.45 -6.52
CA LEU A 163 5.35 11.81 -7.76
C LEU A 163 4.24 12.85 -7.51
N GLY A 164 4.37 13.65 -6.44
CA GLY A 164 3.46 14.77 -6.21
C GLY A 164 3.52 15.76 -7.37
N ARG A 165 2.36 16.12 -7.93
CA ARG A 165 2.28 17.27 -8.83
C ARG A 165 2.20 18.52 -7.98
N ALA A 166 3.06 19.49 -8.29
CA ALA A 166 2.89 20.85 -7.83
C ALA A 166 1.62 21.35 -8.53
N GLY A 167 0.58 21.62 -7.75
CA GLY A 167 -0.57 22.39 -8.22
C GLY A 167 -0.11 23.80 -8.58
#